data_AF-A0A6S6PQI3-F1
#
_entry.id   AF-A0A6S6PQI3-F1
#
_cell.length_a   1.000
_cell.length_b   1.000
_cell.length_c   1.000
_cell.angle_alpha   90.00
_cell.angle_beta   90.00
_cell.angle_gamma   90.00
#
_symmetry.space_group_name_H-M   'P 1'
#
loop_
_entity.id
_entity.type
_entity.pdbx_description
1 polymer ?
#
loop_
_entity_poly.entity_id
_entity_poly.type
_entity_poly.pdbx_seq_one_letter_code
_entity_poly.pdbx_strand_id
1 'polypeptide(L)'
;MAFRCRLPIFVAALALPLTACSHAPCLETYYDWDYDRMPLGEAVQKVSERSSCPVQIDPALIRNKTSHEIHLNRQPYQAMRHMLWGTGLKVSRTETGMIIVSRHPGAGAAAETTSSSPSN
;
A
#
# COMPACT_ATOMS: atom_id res chain seq x y z
N MET A 1 -42.78 -7.75 -37.07
CA MET A 1 -42.70 -8.67 -38.22
C MET A 1 -41.32 -8.55 -38.85
N ALA A 2 -40.71 -9.69 -39.20
CA ALA A 2 -39.31 -9.86 -39.58
C ALA A 2 -38.96 -9.23 -40.95
N PHE A 3 -37.69 -8.88 -41.17
CA PHE A 3 -36.86 -9.52 -42.20
C PHE A 3 -35.37 -9.14 -42.03
N ARG A 4 -34.54 -10.19 -42.01
CA ARG A 4 -33.09 -10.19 -41.90
C ARG A 4 -32.50 -9.81 -43.26
N CYS A 5 -31.44 -9.01 -43.29
CA CYS A 5 -30.40 -9.15 -44.32
C CYS A 5 -29.12 -8.34 -44.02
N ARG A 6 -27.99 -9.03 -44.19
CA ARG A 6 -26.65 -8.54 -44.52
C ARG A 6 -25.80 -7.97 -43.37
N LEU A 7 -24.96 -8.85 -42.82
CA LEU A 7 -23.60 -8.48 -42.45
C LEU A 7 -22.83 -8.10 -43.72
N PRO A 8 -22.13 -6.97 -43.72
CA PRO A 8 -20.80 -6.89 -44.27
C PRO A 8 -19.80 -6.56 -43.17
N ILE A 9 -18.73 -7.33 -43.18
CA ILE A 9 -17.51 -7.21 -42.40
C ILE A 9 -16.97 -5.77 -42.53
N PHE A 10 -16.90 -5.04 -41.43
CA PHE A 10 -16.02 -3.86 -41.30
C PHE A 10 -14.94 -4.15 -40.26
N VAL A 11 -13.73 -4.16 -40.78
CA VAL A 11 -12.45 -4.27 -40.10
C VAL A 11 -12.17 -2.99 -39.31
N ALA A 12 -11.46 -3.17 -38.19
CA ALA A 12 -10.71 -2.16 -37.42
C ALA A 12 -11.47 -1.15 -36.56
N ALA A 13 -11.47 -1.40 -35.25
CA ALA A 13 -10.77 -0.54 -34.29
C ALA A 13 -10.65 -1.26 -32.94
N LEU A 14 -9.50 -1.91 -32.70
CA LEU A 14 -9.00 -2.20 -31.36
C LEU A 14 -8.74 -0.86 -30.66
N ALA A 15 -9.76 -0.29 -30.04
CA ALA A 15 -9.61 0.85 -29.13
C ALA A 15 -9.85 0.36 -27.69
N LEU A 16 -8.95 -0.51 -27.20
CA LEU A 16 -8.70 -0.60 -25.77
C LEU A 16 -7.34 0.04 -25.51
N PRO A 17 -7.35 1.28 -25.03
CA PRO A 17 -6.56 1.58 -23.87
C PRO A 17 -7.46 2.28 -22.87
N LEU A 18 -8.29 1.50 -22.18
CA LEU A 18 -8.61 1.87 -20.81
C LEU A 18 -7.34 1.62 -20.00
N THR A 19 -6.40 2.56 -20.10
CA THR A 19 -5.44 2.85 -19.03
C THR A 19 -6.27 3.27 -17.83
N ALA A 20 -6.89 2.30 -17.18
CA ALA A 20 -7.38 2.45 -15.83
C ALA A 20 -6.14 2.76 -15.00
N CYS A 21 -5.98 4.03 -14.63
CA CYS A 21 -5.08 4.44 -13.56
C CYS A 21 -5.37 3.50 -12.39
N SER A 22 -4.49 2.52 -12.20
CA SER A 22 -4.66 1.43 -11.26
C SER A 22 -4.35 1.99 -9.88
N HIS A 23 -5.22 2.87 -9.37
CA HIS A 23 -5.23 3.25 -7.98
C HIS A 23 -5.60 2.00 -7.21
N ALA A 24 -4.69 1.45 -6.41
CA ALA A 24 -4.97 0.30 -5.56
C ALA A 24 -6.17 0.60 -4.64
N PRO A 25 -7.39 0.15 -4.98
CA PRO A 25 -8.60 0.56 -4.23
C PRO A 25 -8.60 -0.04 -2.83
N CYS A 26 -7.80 -1.10 -2.65
CA CYS A 26 -7.62 -1.80 -1.40
C CYS A 26 -7.04 -0.91 -0.28
N LEU A 27 -6.34 0.19 -0.61
CA LEU A 27 -5.74 1.08 0.40
C LEU A 27 -6.74 1.99 1.09
N GLU A 28 -7.92 2.21 0.50
CA GLU A 28 -8.89 3.19 1.00
C GLU A 28 -9.98 2.56 1.89
N THR A 29 -10.16 1.24 1.81
CA THR A 29 -11.14 0.50 2.59
C THR A 29 -10.76 0.43 4.06
N TYR A 30 -11.74 0.64 4.94
CA TYR A 30 -11.56 0.51 6.38
C TYR A 30 -11.80 -0.93 6.82
N TYR A 31 -10.97 -1.41 7.73
CA TYR A 31 -11.11 -2.71 8.36
C TYR A 31 -10.95 -2.56 9.87
N ASP A 32 -11.63 -3.44 10.60
CA ASP A 32 -11.44 -3.60 12.02
C ASP A 32 -10.25 -4.53 12.30
N TRP A 33 -9.16 -3.97 12.81
CA TRP A 33 -7.93 -4.70 13.11
C TRP A 33 -7.88 -4.99 14.60
N ASP A 34 -7.81 -6.27 14.93
CA ASP A 34 -7.70 -6.76 16.31
C ASP A 34 -6.68 -7.89 16.33
N TYR A 35 -5.43 -7.52 16.61
CA TYR A 35 -4.29 -8.42 16.58
C TYR A 35 -3.31 -8.07 17.69
N ASP A 36 -3.00 -9.06 18.53
CA ASP A 36 -1.91 -8.98 19.50
C ASP A 36 -0.53 -8.93 18.81
N ARG A 37 0.54 -8.78 19.60
CA ARG A 37 1.91 -8.87 19.10
C ARG A 37 2.16 -10.22 18.44
N MET A 38 2.70 -10.20 17.24
CA MET A 38 3.03 -11.41 16.48
C MET A 38 4.31 -11.22 15.65
N PRO A 39 4.91 -12.29 15.11
CA PRO A 39 6.03 -12.17 14.19
C PRO A 39 5.68 -11.24 13.02
N LEU A 40 6.60 -10.35 12.66
CA LEU A 40 6.28 -9.29 11.71
C LEU A 40 5.89 -9.82 10.33
N GLY A 41 6.47 -10.95 9.90
CA GLY A 41 6.07 -11.61 8.66
C GLY A 41 4.62 -12.10 8.68
N GLU A 42 4.16 -12.62 9.82
CA GLU A 42 2.76 -13.03 10.00
C GLU A 42 1.82 -11.81 9.94
N ALA A 43 2.17 -10.72 10.62
CA ALA A 43 1.38 -9.49 10.58
C ALA A 43 1.23 -8.92 9.16
N VAL A 44 2.34 -8.89 8.40
CA VAL A 44 2.34 -8.42 7.01
C VAL A 44 1.45 -9.29 6.13
N GLN A 45 1.55 -10.61 6.30
CA GLN A 45 0.75 -11.58 5.58
C GLN A 45 -0.75 -11.37 5.87
N LYS A 46 -1.15 -11.29 7.15
CA LYS A 46 -2.56 -11.10 7.52
C LYS A 46 -3.15 -9.81 6.97
N VAL A 47 -2.40 -8.72 6.96
CA VAL A 47 -2.87 -7.47 6.33
C VAL A 47 -3.04 -7.65 4.83
N SER A 48 -2.07 -8.26 4.15
CA SER A 48 -2.13 -8.49 2.70
C SER A 48 -3.33 -9.35 2.31
N GLU A 49 -3.56 -10.45 3.03
CA GLU A 49 -4.68 -11.37 2.82
C GLU A 49 -6.02 -10.68 3.06
N ARG A 50 -6.17 -10.01 4.21
CA ARG A 50 -7.44 -9.40 4.59
C ARG A 50 -7.84 -8.21 3.72
N SER A 51 -6.86 -7.38 3.34
CA SER A 51 -7.15 -6.23 2.50
C SER A 51 -7.06 -6.53 1.01
N SER A 52 -6.62 -7.73 0.62
CA SER A 52 -6.26 -8.05 -0.77
C SER A 52 -5.28 -7.02 -1.38
N CYS A 53 -4.46 -6.37 -0.54
CA CYS A 53 -3.42 -5.46 -1.02
C CYS A 53 -2.09 -6.21 -1.11
N PRO A 54 -1.40 -6.18 -2.26
CA PRO A 54 -0.06 -6.73 -2.35
C PRO A 54 0.90 -5.88 -1.49
N VAL A 55 1.73 -6.56 -0.70
CA VAL A 55 2.78 -5.94 0.11
C VAL A 55 4.13 -6.47 -0.33
N GLN A 56 4.96 -5.59 -0.88
CA GLN A 56 6.33 -5.90 -1.29
C GLN A 56 7.26 -5.72 -0.11
N ILE A 57 8.06 -6.74 0.18
CA ILE A 57 8.99 -6.73 1.31
C ILE A 57 10.18 -7.64 1.07
N ASP A 58 11.37 -7.18 1.46
CA ASP A 58 12.55 -8.03 1.53
C ASP A 58 12.46 -8.91 2.79
N PRO A 59 12.46 -10.25 2.67
CA PRO A 59 12.36 -11.17 3.81
C PRO A 59 13.49 -10.99 4.83
N ALA A 60 14.66 -10.48 4.43
CA ALA A 60 15.75 -10.19 5.35
C ALA A 60 15.40 -9.06 6.35
N LEU A 61 14.52 -8.13 5.97
CA LEU A 61 14.15 -6.98 6.78
C LEU A 61 13.22 -7.34 7.93
N ILE A 62 12.42 -8.40 7.81
CA ILE A 62 11.41 -8.81 8.82
C ILE A 62 11.86 -9.97 9.70
N ARG A 63 12.97 -10.61 9.34
CA ARG A 63 13.51 -11.73 10.10
C ARG A 63 13.77 -11.30 11.54
N ASN A 64 13.26 -12.08 12.50
CA ASN A 64 13.39 -11.83 13.94
C ASN A 64 12.82 -10.48 14.41
N LYS A 65 11.88 -9.88 13.67
CA LYS A 65 11.13 -8.71 14.12
C LYS A 65 9.72 -9.11 14.54
N THR A 66 9.19 -8.37 15.50
CA THR A 66 7.83 -8.53 16.03
C THR A 66 7.03 -7.28 15.70
N SER A 67 5.78 -7.45 15.28
CA SER A 67 4.87 -6.33 15.10
C SER A 67 4.39 -5.79 16.44
N HIS A 68 4.04 -4.51 16.46
CA HIS A 68 3.24 -3.95 17.54
C HIS A 68 1.81 -4.50 17.47
N GLU A 69 1.14 -4.60 18.61
CA GLU A 69 -0.30 -4.89 18.67
C GLU A 69 -1.12 -3.76 18.03
N ILE A 70 -2.33 -4.10 17.59
CA ILE A 70 -3.23 -3.19 16.90
C ILE A 70 -4.68 -3.56 17.19
N HIS A 71 -5.41 -2.61 17.77
CA HIS A 71 -6.82 -2.75 18.14
C HIS A 71 -7.55 -1.47 17.71
N LEU A 72 -7.82 -1.34 16.41
CA LEU A 72 -8.35 -0.11 15.82
C LEU A 72 -8.94 -0.31 14.43
N ASN A 73 -9.95 0.50 14.11
CA ASN A 73 -10.57 0.55 12.79
C ASN A 73 -9.86 1.57 11.88
N ARG A 74 -9.10 1.10 10.88
CA ARG A 74 -8.30 1.94 9.98
C ARG A 74 -8.09 1.30 8.61
N GLN A 75 -7.53 2.09 7.68
CA GLN A 75 -7.08 1.62 6.37
C GLN A 75 -5.81 0.74 6.48
N PRO A 76 -5.57 -0.20 5.54
CA PRO A 76 -4.42 -1.12 5.58
C PRO A 76 -3.07 -0.40 5.69
N TYR A 77 -2.90 0.72 5.00
CA TYR A 77 -1.67 1.52 5.10
C TYR A 77 -1.41 2.04 6.52
N GLN A 78 -2.45 2.55 7.17
CA GLN A 78 -2.35 3.09 8.52
C GLN A 78 -2.15 1.97 9.55
N ALA A 79 -2.84 0.84 9.37
CA ALA A 79 -2.65 -0.35 10.18
C ALA A 79 -1.22 -0.89 10.09
N MET A 80 -0.69 -1.06 8.86
CA MET A 80 0.69 -1.48 8.64
C MET A 80 1.69 -0.51 9.27
N ARG A 81 1.46 0.80 9.15
CA ARG A 81 2.30 1.82 9.79
C ARG A 81 2.32 1.68 11.31
N HIS A 82 1.19 1.34 11.92
CA HIS A 82 1.09 1.09 13.36
C HIS A 82 1.81 -0.21 13.77
N MET A 83 1.58 -1.31 13.05
CA MET A 83 2.23 -2.60 13.28
C MET A 83 3.76 -2.53 13.16
N LEU A 84 4.29 -1.68 12.27
CA LEU A 84 5.72 -1.47 12.07
C LEU A 84 6.36 -0.53 13.11
N TRP A 85 5.60 0.01 14.06
CA TRP A 85 6.14 0.91 15.07
C TRP A 85 7.16 0.18 15.95
N GLY A 86 8.28 0.85 16.26
CA GLY A 86 9.39 0.27 17.02
C GLY A 86 10.30 -0.70 16.24
N THR A 87 9.95 -1.08 15.00
CA THR A 87 10.73 -2.10 14.24
C THR A 87 11.93 -1.55 13.47
N GLY A 88 12.02 -0.21 13.35
CA GLY A 88 12.99 0.47 12.48
C GLY A 88 12.65 0.42 10.99
N LEU A 89 11.47 -0.05 10.62
CA LEU A 89 10.98 -0.10 9.25
C LEU A 89 9.96 1.03 8.99
N LYS A 90 9.69 1.30 7.72
CA LYS A 90 8.54 2.12 7.29
C LYS A 90 7.79 1.44 6.16
N VAL A 91 6.51 1.74 6.07
CA VAL A 91 5.67 1.41 4.91
C VAL A 91 5.51 2.65 4.02
N SER A 92 5.65 2.45 2.71
CA SER A 92 5.35 3.44 1.67
C SER A 92 4.24 2.90 0.77
N ARG A 93 3.43 3.80 0.20
CA ARG A 93 2.46 3.45 -0.83
C ARG A 93 3.18 3.31 -2.18
N THR A 94 2.74 2.35 -2.98
CA THR A 94 3.12 2.21 -4.39
C THR A 94 1.87 2.31 -5.26
N GLU A 95 2.03 2.31 -6.58
CA GLU A 95 0.89 2.32 -7.50
C GLU A 95 -0.01 1.09 -7.29
N THR A 96 0.59 -0.08 -7.04
CA THR A 96 -0.13 -1.35 -6.92
C THR A 96 -0.50 -1.75 -5.49
N GLY A 97 0.05 -1.10 -4.46
CA GLY A 97 -0.18 -1.48 -3.06
C GLY A 97 0.79 -0.83 -2.09
N MET A 98 1.55 -1.66 -1.35
CA MET A 98 2.47 -1.19 -0.32
C MET A 98 3.86 -1.80 -0.49
N ILE A 99 4.88 -1.05 -0.06
CA ILE A 99 6.25 -1.53 0.07
C ILE A 99 6.80 -1.22 1.45
N ILE A 100 7.51 -2.17 2.06
CA ILE A 100 8.16 -2.00 3.35
C ILE A 100 9.66 -1.88 3.14
N VAL A 101 10.24 -0.82 3.68
CA VAL A 101 11.66 -0.49 3.55
C VAL A 101 12.26 -0.13 4.90
N SER A 102 13.58 -0.30 5.06
CA SER A 102 14.30 0.20 6.24
C SER A 102 14.13 1.71 6.37
N ARG A 103 13.89 2.16 7.60
CA ARG A 103 13.96 3.59 7.91
C ARG A 103 15.43 4.00 7.89
N HIS A 104 15.88 4.63 6.82
CA HIS A 104 17.21 5.23 6.80
C HIS A 104 17.24 6.37 7.86
N PRO A 105 18.18 6.36 8.81
CA PRO A 105 18.36 7.47 9.73
C PRO A 105 18.86 8.68 8.93
N GLY A 106 17.98 9.67 8.70
CA GLY A 106 18.33 10.89 7.97
C GLY A 106 17.19 11.54 7.20
N ALA A 107 16.17 10.77 6.79
CA ALA A 107 15.07 11.31 5.97
C ALA A 107 13.99 12.08 6.76
N GLY A 108 14.08 12.15 8.09
CA GLY A 108 13.12 12.85 8.95
C GLY A 108 13.63 14.14 9.59
N ALA A 109 14.92 14.50 9.39
CA ALA A 109 15.53 15.68 10.01
C ALA A 109 15.80 16.84 9.02
N ALA A 110 15.64 16.62 7.72
CA ALA A 110 15.93 17.64 6.70
C ALA A 110 14.70 18.49 6.29
N ALA A 111 13.53 18.28 6.91
CA ALA A 111 12.31 19.01 6.58
C ALA A 111 12.01 20.19 7.55
N GLU A 112 12.88 20.47 8.52
CA GLU A 112 12.70 21.55 9.52
C GLU A 112 13.86 22.54 9.60
N THR A 113 14.57 22.79 8.50
CA THR A 113 15.55 23.90 8.42
C THR A 113 15.39 24.72 7.15
N THR A 114 14.21 25.31 6.94
CA THR A 114 14.06 26.47 6.02
C THR A 114 12.95 27.43 6.44
N SER A 115 13.15 28.13 7.55
CA SER A 115 12.62 29.48 7.88
C SER A 115 13.05 29.75 9.33
N SER A 116 13.97 30.64 9.65
CA SER A 116 14.08 32.02 9.17
C SER A 116 15.52 32.51 9.30
N SER A 117 16.01 33.21 8.28
CA SER A 117 17.34 33.86 8.22
C SER A 117 17.58 34.83 9.40
N PRO A 118 18.84 35.00 9.84
CA PRO A 118 19.24 36.18 10.59
C PRO A 118 19.39 37.35 9.61
N SER A 119 18.90 38.53 9.97
CA SER A 119 19.29 39.78 9.31
C SER A 119 19.87 40.72 10.36
N ASN A 120 20.95 41.35 9.91
CA ASN A 120 21.98 42.14 10.60
C ASN A 120 21.43 43.35 11.35
#